data_AF-A0A5A7N823-F1
#
_entry.id   AF-A0A5A7N823-F1
#
_cell.length_a   1.000
_cell.length_b   1.000
_cell.length_c   1.000
_cell.angle_alpha   90.00
_cell.angle_beta   90.00
_cell.angle_gamma   90.00
#
_symmetry.space_group_name_H-M   'P 1'
#
loop_
_entity.id
_entity.type
_entity.pdbx_description
1 polymer ?
#
loop_
_entity_poly.entity_id
_entity_poly.type
_entity_poly.pdbx_seq_one_letter_code
_entity_poly.pdbx_strand_id
1 'polypeptide(L)'
;MDITSNFDGGNIEVLGPGGPHRIRLAIKKDHQSDFFQWFYFRATGALRADCRILIENASQSAYPDGWHNYNVVASYDRQTWFRVPTEYDGTRLIINHRPEYDVVWYATFAPYSMERHADLIASASVNPLVRIRSIGQSSMARISI
;
A
#
# COMPACT_ATOMS: atom_id res chain seq x y z
N MET A 1 16.07 8.92 -3.40
CA MET A 1 14.71 8.42 -3.18
C MET A 1 14.82 7.15 -2.37
N ASP A 2 14.25 7.15 -1.18
CA ASP A 2 14.26 6.00 -0.26
C ASP A 2 12.87 5.40 -0.15
N ILE A 3 12.80 4.08 0.03
CA ILE A 3 11.55 3.33 0.12
C ILE A 3 11.47 2.63 1.48
N THR A 4 10.34 2.80 2.15
CA THR A 4 10.08 2.16 3.44
C THR A 4 8.67 1.58 3.49
N SER A 5 8.50 0.43 4.14
CA SER A 5 7.21 -0.22 4.36
C SER A 5 7.05 -0.75 5.80
N ASN A 6 7.93 -0.33 6.73
CA ASN A 6 7.86 -0.75 8.13
C ASN A 6 6.82 0.08 8.93
N PHE A 7 5.54 -0.15 8.63
CA PHE A 7 4.39 0.48 9.27
C PHE A 7 3.13 -0.37 9.06
N ASP A 8 2.02 -0.03 9.71
CA ASP A 8 0.77 -0.78 9.63
C ASP A 8 0.28 -0.95 8.17
N GLY A 9 -0.01 -2.19 7.80
CA GLY A 9 -0.36 -2.58 6.43
C GLY A 9 0.78 -2.48 5.40
N GLY A 10 1.99 -2.10 5.78
CA GLY A 10 3.10 -1.90 4.84
C GLY A 10 3.61 -3.19 4.21
N ASN A 11 3.68 -3.22 2.88
CA ASN A 11 4.20 -4.35 2.11
C ASN A 11 4.92 -3.85 0.86
N ILE A 12 6.26 -3.98 0.85
CA ILE A 12 7.11 -3.97 -0.35
C ILE A 12 8.50 -4.50 0.01
N GLU A 13 9.23 -5.00 -0.98
CA GLU A 13 10.66 -5.30 -0.95
C GLU A 13 11.41 -4.43 -1.98
N VAL A 14 12.59 -3.93 -1.61
CA VAL A 14 13.45 -3.13 -2.50
C VAL A 14 14.48 -4.06 -3.14
N LEU A 15 14.39 -4.26 -4.46
CA LEU A 15 15.35 -5.07 -5.22
C LEU A 15 16.61 -4.28 -5.60
N GLY A 16 16.52 -2.95 -5.54
CA GLY A 16 17.64 -2.04 -5.77
C GLY A 16 17.33 -0.92 -6.75
N PRO A 17 18.33 -0.08 -7.06
CA PRO A 17 18.15 1.02 -7.99
C PRO A 17 17.92 0.51 -9.42
N GLY A 18 17.22 1.32 -10.22
CA GLY A 18 17.08 1.12 -11.68
C GLY A 18 17.64 2.28 -12.52
N GLY A 19 18.28 3.26 -11.88
CA GLY A 19 18.78 4.51 -12.45
C GLY A 19 18.36 5.73 -11.63
N PRO A 20 18.69 6.97 -12.07
CA PRO A 20 18.16 8.19 -11.47
C PRO A 20 16.63 8.17 -11.47
N HIS A 21 16.02 8.38 -10.29
CA HIS A 21 14.57 8.40 -10.09
C HIS A 21 13.83 7.12 -10.55
N ARG A 22 14.56 6.01 -10.70
CA ARG A 22 14.01 4.70 -11.04
C ARG A 22 14.35 3.69 -9.95
N ILE A 23 13.36 2.92 -9.52
CA ILE A 23 13.51 1.91 -8.48
C ILE A 23 12.82 0.60 -8.85
N ARG A 24 13.42 -0.51 -8.47
CA ARG A 24 12.88 -1.85 -8.68
C ARG A 24 12.44 -2.42 -7.34
N LEU A 25 11.22 -2.92 -7.32
CA LEU A 25 10.52 -3.40 -6.15
C LEU A 25 9.91 -4.77 -6.43
N ALA A 26 9.61 -5.50 -5.36
CA ALA A 26 8.79 -6.70 -5.40
C ALA A 26 7.71 -6.64 -4.31
N ILE A 27 6.55 -7.22 -4.58
CA ILE A 27 5.50 -7.44 -3.57
C ILE A 27 5.91 -8.66 -2.73
N LYS A 28 5.89 -8.54 -1.40
CA LYS A 28 6.17 -9.67 -0.51
C LYS A 28 4.96 -10.58 -0.42
N LYS A 29 5.22 -11.89 -0.31
CA LYS A 29 4.23 -12.91 0.04
C LYS A 29 3.51 -12.59 1.35
N ASP A 30 2.22 -12.92 1.40
CA ASP A 30 1.43 -12.87 2.62
C ASP A 30 2.02 -13.82 3.67
N HIS A 31 1.85 -13.48 4.94
CA HIS A 31 2.43 -14.26 6.04
C HIS A 31 1.92 -15.70 6.00
N GLN A 32 2.84 -16.64 5.85
CA GLN A 32 2.56 -18.09 5.74
C GLN A 32 1.66 -18.45 4.55
N SER A 33 1.82 -17.76 3.41
CA SER A 33 1.10 -18.05 2.18
C SER A 33 1.98 -17.87 0.95
N ASP A 34 1.60 -18.50 -0.16
CA ASP A 34 2.18 -18.22 -1.48
C ASP A 34 1.50 -17.04 -2.20
N PHE A 35 0.37 -16.57 -1.69
CA PHE A 35 -0.36 -15.44 -2.27
C PHE A 35 0.33 -14.10 -2.00
N PHE A 36 0.21 -13.20 -2.97
CA PHE A 36 0.47 -11.78 -2.79
C PHE A 36 -0.27 -10.98 -3.85
N GLN A 37 -0.67 -9.77 -3.48
CA GLN A 37 -1.28 -8.79 -4.38
C GLN A 37 -1.14 -7.40 -3.76
N TRP A 38 -1.35 -7.34 -2.44
CA TRP A 38 -1.31 -6.11 -1.67
C TRP A 38 0.10 -5.56 -1.55
N PHE A 39 0.28 -4.29 -1.92
CA PHE A 39 1.44 -3.51 -1.57
C PHE A 39 1.01 -2.18 -0.94
N TYR A 40 1.87 -1.68 -0.06
CA TYR A 40 1.74 -0.36 0.55
C TYR A 40 3.12 0.10 1.03
N PHE A 41 3.62 1.21 0.48
CA PHE A 41 4.93 1.74 0.80
C PHE A 41 4.97 3.26 0.74
N ARG A 42 6.00 3.83 1.35
CA ARG A 42 6.32 5.26 1.36
C ARG A 42 7.60 5.48 0.57
N ALA A 43 7.60 6.47 -0.31
CA ALA A 43 8.78 7.03 -0.94
C ALA A 43 9.11 8.41 -0.37
N THR A 44 10.39 8.67 -0.11
CA THR A 44 10.93 9.97 0.36
C THR A 44 12.05 10.46 -0.57
N GLY A 45 12.31 11.76 -0.63
CA GLY A 45 13.32 12.31 -1.55
C GLY A 45 12.89 12.23 -3.02
N ALA A 46 11.59 12.40 -3.28
CA ALA A 46 10.96 12.25 -4.59
C ALA A 46 10.38 13.56 -5.16
N LEU A 47 10.60 14.69 -4.46
CA LEU A 47 10.04 15.99 -4.82
C LEU A 47 10.36 16.38 -6.27
N ARG A 48 9.31 16.58 -7.07
CA ARG A 48 9.33 17.08 -8.46
C ARG A 48 10.17 16.24 -9.44
N ALA A 49 10.57 15.04 -9.05
CA ALA A 49 11.30 14.10 -9.88
C ALA A 49 10.34 13.23 -10.69
N ASP A 50 10.69 12.92 -11.94
CA ASP A 50 9.95 11.94 -12.75
C ASP A 50 10.28 10.53 -12.24
N CYS A 51 9.47 10.04 -11.31
CA CYS A 51 9.68 8.74 -10.69
C CYS A 51 9.11 7.62 -11.57
N ARG A 52 9.95 6.63 -11.84
CA ARG A 52 9.57 5.38 -12.50
C ARG A 52 9.78 4.20 -11.57
N ILE A 53 8.68 3.67 -11.03
CA ILE A 53 8.71 2.58 -10.04
C ILE A 53 8.28 1.29 -10.73
N LEU A 54 9.09 0.24 -10.62
CA LEU A 54 8.85 -1.05 -11.25
C LEU A 54 8.58 -2.09 -10.18
N ILE A 55 7.41 -2.71 -10.21
CA ILE A 55 7.10 -3.91 -9.43
C ILE A 55 7.34 -5.11 -10.33
N GLU A 56 8.49 -5.74 -10.14
CA GLU A 56 9.04 -6.74 -11.08
C GLU A 56 8.25 -8.05 -11.09
N ASN A 57 7.66 -8.44 -9.97
CA ASN A 57 6.97 -9.72 -9.78
C ASN A 57 5.43 -9.64 -9.93
N ALA A 58 4.90 -8.59 -10.59
CA ALA A 58 3.45 -8.38 -10.69
C ALA A 58 2.72 -9.54 -11.41
N SER A 59 3.31 -10.13 -12.45
CA SER A 59 2.71 -11.27 -13.16
C SER A 59 2.65 -12.56 -12.35
N GLN A 60 3.38 -12.63 -11.25
CA GLN A 60 3.41 -13.78 -10.33
C GLN A 60 2.42 -13.61 -9.17
N SER A 61 1.74 -12.47 -9.09
CA SER A 61 0.73 -12.19 -8.07
C SER A 61 -0.46 -13.14 -8.14
N ALA A 62 -1.29 -13.16 -7.09
CA ALA A 62 -2.46 -14.02 -7.01
C ALA A 62 -3.47 -13.77 -8.14
N TYR A 63 -3.58 -12.52 -8.59
CA TYR A 63 -4.49 -12.11 -9.67
C TYR A 63 -3.77 -11.17 -10.66
N PRO A 64 -2.94 -11.71 -11.56
CA PRO A 64 -2.20 -10.90 -12.54
C PRO A 64 -3.11 -10.11 -13.47
N ASP A 65 -4.26 -10.69 -13.83
CA ASP A 65 -5.24 -10.03 -14.70
C ASP A 65 -5.83 -8.76 -14.07
N GLY A 66 -5.80 -8.66 -12.73
CA GLY A 66 -6.23 -7.48 -11.98
C GLY A 66 -5.36 -6.25 -12.21
N TRP A 67 -4.18 -6.40 -12.83
CA TRP A 67 -3.31 -5.28 -13.20
C TRP A 67 -3.67 -4.64 -14.55
N HIS A 68 -4.48 -5.30 -15.38
CA HIS A 68 -4.97 -4.70 -16.62
C HIS A 68 -5.95 -3.55 -16.31
N ASN A 69 -5.73 -2.39 -16.95
CA ASN A 69 -6.53 -1.16 -16.74
C ASN A 69 -6.58 -0.69 -15.27
N TYR A 70 -5.61 -1.08 -14.47
CA TYR A 70 -5.50 -0.71 -13.06
C TYR A 70 -4.50 0.42 -12.87
N ASN A 71 -4.87 1.41 -12.04
CA ASN A 71 -3.98 2.48 -11.61
C ASN A 71 -3.70 2.39 -10.12
N VAL A 72 -2.43 2.51 -9.72
CA VAL A 72 -2.02 2.58 -8.31
C VAL A 72 -2.67 3.79 -7.64
N VAL A 73 -3.01 3.67 -6.35
CA VAL A 73 -3.40 4.84 -5.56
C VAL A 73 -2.19 5.44 -4.85
N ALA A 74 -2.11 6.76 -4.82
CA ALA A 74 -1.11 7.51 -4.10
C ALA A 74 -1.75 8.53 -3.15
N SER A 75 -0.97 8.96 -2.16
CA SER A 75 -1.38 9.98 -1.20
C SER A 75 -0.17 10.73 -0.64
N TYR A 76 -0.34 12.01 -0.35
CA TYR A 76 0.67 12.84 0.30
C TYR A 76 0.45 12.98 1.83
N ASP A 77 -0.76 12.70 2.30
CA ASP A 77 -1.21 12.95 3.68
C ASP A 77 -1.80 11.70 4.36
N ARG A 78 -1.90 10.57 3.64
CA ARG A 78 -2.60 9.32 4.00
C ARG A 78 -4.11 9.46 4.20
N GLN A 79 -4.70 10.60 3.87
CA GLN A 79 -6.14 10.88 3.98
C GLN A 79 -6.78 11.01 2.61
N THR A 80 -6.17 11.80 1.74
CA THR A 80 -6.61 12.05 0.37
C THR A 80 -5.86 11.12 -0.57
N TRP A 81 -6.59 10.23 -1.23
CA TRP A 81 -6.04 9.23 -2.14
C TRP A 81 -6.47 9.51 -3.57
N PHE A 82 -5.51 9.48 -4.50
CA PHE A 82 -5.72 9.72 -5.93
C PHE A 82 -5.04 8.62 -6.76
N ARG A 83 -5.47 8.44 -8.01
CA ARG A 83 -4.86 7.45 -8.92
C ARG A 83 -3.68 8.07 -9.65
N VAL A 84 -2.62 7.30 -9.86
CA VAL A 84 -1.43 7.71 -10.62
C VAL A 84 -1.28 6.89 -11.90
N PRO A 85 -0.73 7.46 -12.99
CA PRO A 85 -0.52 6.73 -14.23
C PRO A 85 0.27 5.44 -14.01
N THR A 86 -0.34 4.32 -14.39
CA THR A 86 0.20 2.99 -14.19
C THR A 86 0.02 2.16 -15.46
N GLU A 87 1.04 1.39 -15.81
CA GLU A 87 1.03 0.47 -16.93
C GLU A 87 1.34 -0.94 -16.44
N TYR A 88 0.73 -1.95 -17.06
CA TYR A 88 1.09 -3.35 -16.87
C TYR A 88 1.54 -3.91 -18.21
N ASP A 89 2.81 -4.33 -18.28
CA ASP A 89 3.43 -4.81 -19.54
C ASP A 89 3.28 -6.33 -19.76
N GLY A 90 2.39 -6.98 -18.98
CA GLY A 90 2.23 -8.43 -18.95
C GLY A 90 3.19 -9.15 -17.99
N THR A 91 4.21 -8.45 -17.49
CA THR A 91 5.15 -8.99 -16.49
C THR A 91 5.21 -8.12 -15.23
N ARG A 92 5.29 -6.80 -15.41
CA ARG A 92 5.61 -5.82 -14.38
C ARG A 92 4.54 -4.75 -14.31
N LEU A 93 4.30 -4.25 -13.10
CA LEU A 93 3.53 -3.04 -12.88
C LEU A 93 4.48 -1.84 -12.86
N ILE A 94 4.20 -0.85 -13.69
CA ILE A 94 5.05 0.33 -13.93
C ILE A 94 4.27 1.55 -13.48
N ILE A 95 4.74 2.23 -12.44
CA ILE A 95 4.16 3.48 -11.96
C ILE A 95 5.00 4.64 -12.51
N ASN A 96 4.35 5.55 -13.23
CA ASN A 96 4.96 6.77 -13.74
C ASN A 96 4.30 7.97 -13.04
N HIS A 97 5.02 8.59 -12.11
CA HIS A 97 4.46 9.67 -11.31
C HIS A 97 5.53 10.72 -11.01
N ARG A 98 5.14 12.00 -11.06
CA ARG A 98 5.98 13.12 -10.67
C ARG A 98 5.42 13.74 -9.38
N PRO A 99 5.93 13.37 -8.19
CA PRO A 99 5.37 13.83 -6.93
C PRO A 99 5.50 15.35 -6.74
N GLU A 100 4.44 15.97 -6.22
CA GLU A 100 4.44 17.39 -5.87
C GLU A 100 5.12 17.69 -4.52
N TYR A 101 5.26 16.65 -3.70
CA TYR A 101 5.83 16.72 -2.35
C TYR A 101 6.97 15.71 -2.20
N ASP A 102 7.79 15.91 -1.17
CA ASP A 102 8.97 15.07 -0.95
C ASP A 102 8.63 13.66 -0.45
N VAL A 103 7.46 13.51 0.18
CA VAL A 103 6.95 12.25 0.71
C VAL A 103 5.66 11.89 -0.01
N VAL A 104 5.58 10.65 -0.48
CA VAL A 104 4.39 10.09 -1.12
C VAL A 104 4.23 8.63 -0.71
N TRP A 105 2.98 8.24 -0.46
CA TRP A 105 2.59 6.85 -0.23
C TRP A 105 1.98 6.28 -1.49
N TYR A 106 2.26 5.01 -1.77
CA TYR A 106 1.64 4.25 -2.86
C TYR A 106 1.06 2.96 -2.30
N ALA A 107 -0.15 2.61 -2.72
CA ALA A 107 -0.82 1.39 -2.28
C ALA A 107 -1.68 0.76 -3.37
N THR A 108 -2.02 -0.53 -3.21
CA THR A 108 -2.96 -1.20 -4.10
C THR A 108 -4.37 -0.58 -4.02
N PHE A 109 -4.78 -0.18 -2.80
CA PHE A 109 -6.02 0.54 -2.51
C PHE A 109 -5.82 1.44 -1.28
N ALA A 110 -6.73 2.39 -1.03
CA ALA A 110 -6.65 3.28 0.14
C ALA A 110 -6.65 2.45 1.44
N PRO A 111 -5.56 2.46 2.23
CA PRO A 111 -5.44 1.65 3.44
C PRO A 111 -6.39 2.13 4.55
N TYR A 112 -6.87 1.18 5.36
CA TYR A 112 -7.59 1.46 6.60
C TYR A 112 -6.75 0.97 7.77
N SER A 113 -6.10 1.88 8.49
CA SER A 113 -5.20 1.51 9.58
C SER A 113 -5.97 1.01 10.80
N MET A 114 -5.26 0.25 11.62
CA MET A 114 -5.78 -0.27 12.87
C MET A 114 -5.96 0.81 13.93
N GLU A 115 -5.19 1.89 13.83
CA GLU A 115 -5.41 3.14 14.59
C GLU A 115 -6.77 3.76 14.20
N ARG A 116 -7.05 3.93 12.91
CA ARG A 116 -8.34 4.43 12.43
C ARG A 116 -9.50 3.52 12.81
N HIS A 117 -9.27 2.22 12.88
CA HIS A 117 -10.24 1.26 13.39
C HIS A 117 -10.51 1.46 14.88
N ALA A 118 -9.46 1.65 15.69
CA ALA A 118 -9.61 1.95 17.11
C ALA A 118 -10.36 3.27 17.34
N ASP A 119 -10.04 4.32 16.58
CA ASP A 119 -10.73 5.61 16.64
C ASP A 119 -12.22 5.48 16.27
N LEU A 120 -12.54 4.69 15.24
CA LEU A 120 -13.92 4.41 14.86
C LEU A 120 -14.68 3.75 16.01
N ILE A 121 -14.13 2.71 16.62
CA ILE A 121 -14.74 2.02 17.75
C ILE A 121 -14.93 2.97 18.93
N ALA A 122 -13.89 3.74 19.28
CA ALA A 122 -13.94 4.71 20.37
C ALA A 122 -15.04 5.75 20.14
N SER A 123 -15.12 6.31 18.93
CA SER A 123 -16.16 7.30 18.56
C SER A 123 -17.58 6.71 18.59
N ALA A 124 -17.75 5.44 18.20
CA ALA A 124 -19.05 4.77 18.25
C ALA A 124 -19.46 4.43 19.70
N SER A 125 -18.48 4.10 20.56
CA SER A 125 -18.69 3.64 21.93
C SER A 125 -19.41 4.64 22.84
N VAL A 126 -19.28 5.94 22.56
CA VAL A 126 -19.88 7.01 23.37
C VAL A 126 -21.34 7.28 23.01
N ASN A 127 -21.86 6.67 21.94
CA ASN A 127 -23.26 6.80 21.57
C ASN A 127 -24.13 5.90 22.48
N PRO A 128 -25.16 6.45 23.16
CA PRO A 128 -25.97 5.68 24.11
C PRO A 128 -26.75 4.51 23.48
N LEU A 129 -26.97 4.54 22.16
CA LEU A 129 -27.65 3.49 21.39
C LEU A 129 -26.70 2.38 20.92
N VAL A 130 -25.39 2.55 21.06
CA VAL A 130 -24.38 1.58 20.61
C VAL A 130 -23.99 0.67 21.78
N ARG A 131 -23.79 -0.62 21.48
CA ARG A 131 -23.19 -1.59 22.38
C ARG A 131 -22.10 -2.34 21.62
N ILE A 132 -20.90 -2.30 22.17
CA ILE A 132 -19.73 -2.97 21.60
C ILE A 132 -19.58 -4.33 22.28
N ARG A 133 -19.38 -5.38 21.49
CA ARG A 133 -19.17 -6.74 22.01
C ARG A 133 -17.98 -7.37 21.30
N SER A 134 -16.98 -7.79 22.08
CA SER A 134 -15.93 -8.66 21.56
C SER A 134 -16.51 -10.03 21.19
N ILE A 135 -16.21 -10.49 19.97
CA ILE A 135 -16.61 -11.81 19.45
C ILE A 135 -15.46 -12.83 19.52
N GLY A 136 -14.25 -12.41 19.87
CA GLY A 136 -13.09 -13.28 19.99
C GLY A 136 -11.77 -12.57 19.83
N GLN A 137 -10.72 -13.35 19.58
CA GLN A 137 -9.36 -12.88 19.34
C GLN A 137 -8.78 -13.51 18.08
N SER A 138 -7.98 -12.73 17.36
CA SER A 138 -7.20 -13.25 16.22
C SER A 138 -6.02 -14.10 16.69
N SER A 139 -5.38 -14.81 15.75
CA SER A 139 -4.15 -15.59 16.00
C SER A 139 -2.98 -14.75 16.52
N MET A 140 -3.01 -13.42 16.33
CA MET A 140 -2.05 -12.46 16.88
C MET A 140 -2.64 -11.64 18.03
N ALA A 141 -3.64 -12.21 18.73
CA ALA A 141 -4.27 -11.66 19.93
C ALA A 141 -4.93 -10.27 19.78
N ARG A 142 -5.34 -9.88 18.57
CA ARG A 142 -6.16 -8.67 18.38
C ARG A 142 -7.62 -8.98 18.69
N ILE A 143 -8.29 -8.10 19.42
CA ILE A 143 -9.71 -8.24 19.75
C ILE A 143 -10.53 -8.02 18.48
N SER A 144 -11.39 -8.98 18.16
CA SER A 144 -12.41 -8.85 17.11
C SER A 144 -13.67 -8.27 17.73
N ILE A 145 -14.06 -7.09 17.26
CA ILE A 145 -15.10 -6.22 17.85
C ILE A 145 -16.23 -6.03 16.85
#